data_AF-A0A2T0AX87-F1
#
_entry.id   AF-A0A2T0AX87-F1
#
_cell.length_a   1.000
_cell.length_b   1.000
_cell.length_c   1.000
_cell.angle_alpha   90.00
_cell.angle_beta   90.00
_cell.angle_gamma   90.00
#
_symmetry.space_group_name_H-M   'P 1'
#
loop_
_entity.id
_entity.type
_entity.pdbx_description
1 polymer ?
#
loop_
_entity_poly.entity_id
_entity_poly.type
_entity_poly.pdbx_seq_one_letter_code
_entity_poly.pdbx_strand_id
1 'polypeptide(L)'
;MKKYYSYDDSYNDLLNLTNLYDSFLLMGLEKGLSRITKAVNHRERIVVYGSYDVDGITSVSLLMLILKYLNANVEYYIPDTIEENIFNSKVIEDHIKLLGADLIITVGCGINSFEEVELCRKLGIDIIITDYHHPKDLIPNTIVINPNQPGCPYPFKDLNAVGVVYKLAYAIAKQYHMNCIEKYLDLVAIGIVSSGKSLVGENLIMLKKGMKYLSNTNNYGINAIRKINNIDNIDYEALLYLSNIIMPKINAIGRMDDARIAVELFTTLDKERAEQIAKYMNKTRKLKIGLLNY
;
A
#
# COMPACT_ATOMS: atom_id res chain seq x y z
N MET A 1 -16.17 -13.83 -19.15
CA MET A 1 -14.96 -13.58 -19.97
C MET A 1 -14.22 -12.39 -19.38
N LYS A 2 -13.16 -12.62 -18.59
CA LYS A 2 -12.27 -11.57 -18.11
C LYS A 2 -11.36 -11.15 -19.27
N LYS A 3 -11.45 -9.89 -19.71
CA LYS A 3 -10.46 -9.30 -20.63
C LYS A 3 -9.13 -9.25 -19.90
N TYR A 4 -8.20 -10.11 -20.30
CA TYR A 4 -6.78 -9.93 -19.96
C TYR A 4 -6.32 -8.69 -20.72
N TYR A 5 -5.94 -7.63 -20.00
CA TYR A 5 -5.28 -6.48 -20.60
C TYR A 5 -3.86 -6.94 -20.99
N SER A 6 -3.62 -7.09 -22.28
CA SER A 6 -2.30 -7.33 -22.84
C SER A 6 -1.42 -6.11 -22.56
N TYR A 7 -0.23 -6.35 -22.02
CA TYR A 7 0.84 -5.37 -21.97
C TYR A 7 1.22 -5.03 -23.42
N ASP A 8 0.81 -3.85 -23.88
CA ASP A 8 1.05 -3.39 -25.25
C ASP A 8 2.21 -2.39 -25.26
N ASP A 9 3.35 -2.80 -25.82
CA ASP A 9 4.55 -1.97 -25.96
C ASP A 9 4.39 -0.79 -26.95
N SER A 10 3.26 -0.71 -27.67
CA SER A 10 3.01 0.34 -28.67
C SER A 10 2.69 1.73 -28.09
N TYR A 11 2.50 1.87 -26.78
CA TYR A 11 2.31 3.16 -26.11
C TYR A 11 3.61 3.87 -25.71
N ASN A 12 4.79 3.34 -26.05
CA ASN A 12 6.08 3.92 -25.68
C ASN A 12 6.38 5.29 -26.33
N ASP A 13 5.61 5.73 -27.33
CA ASP A 13 5.98 6.88 -28.18
C ASP A 13 5.26 8.22 -27.92
N LEU A 14 4.39 8.35 -26.92
CA LEU A 14 3.61 9.59 -26.73
C LEU A 14 3.90 10.43 -25.49
N LEU A 15 4.92 10.10 -24.69
CA LEU A 15 5.62 11.03 -23.79
C LEU A 15 6.84 10.32 -23.20
N ASN A 16 8.04 10.83 -23.45
CA ASN A 16 9.31 10.45 -22.80
C ASN A 16 9.31 10.77 -21.27
N LEU A 17 8.28 10.33 -20.54
CA LEU A 17 8.19 10.45 -19.09
C LEU A 17 9.03 9.32 -18.49
N THR A 18 10.34 9.55 -18.38
CA THR A 18 11.24 8.68 -17.60
C THR A 18 11.18 8.99 -16.10
N ASN A 19 10.60 10.15 -15.76
CA ASN A 19 10.56 10.70 -14.42
C ASN A 19 9.14 10.77 -13.88
N LEU A 20 9.05 10.54 -12.58
CA LEU A 20 7.83 10.71 -11.80
C LEU A 20 7.58 12.20 -11.58
N TYR A 21 6.31 12.63 -11.55
CA TYR A 21 5.95 14.01 -11.24
C TYR A 21 6.36 14.37 -9.79
N ASP A 22 6.52 15.65 -9.53
CA ASP A 22 6.83 16.14 -8.18
C ASP A 22 5.70 15.77 -7.20
N SER A 23 6.05 15.14 -6.09
CA SER A 23 5.10 14.71 -5.06
C SER A 23 4.38 15.90 -4.44
N PHE A 24 5.03 17.07 -4.33
CA PHE A 24 4.41 18.27 -3.74
C PHE A 24 3.29 18.88 -4.59
N LEU A 25 3.08 18.39 -5.83
CA LEU A 25 1.89 18.73 -6.62
C LEU A 25 0.63 17.98 -6.13
N LEU A 26 0.77 16.94 -5.29
CA LEU A 26 -0.39 16.33 -4.63
C LEU A 26 -0.91 17.30 -3.57
N MET A 27 -2.09 17.85 -3.82
CA MET A 27 -2.78 18.70 -2.86
C MET A 27 -2.92 17.96 -1.52
N GLY A 28 -2.65 18.68 -0.42
CA GLY A 28 -2.65 18.14 0.94
C GLY A 28 -1.37 17.42 1.37
N LEU A 29 -0.46 17.09 0.45
CA LEU A 29 0.77 16.36 0.78
C LEU A 29 1.67 17.13 1.75
N GLU A 30 1.85 18.44 1.56
CA GLU A 30 2.68 19.26 2.46
C GLU A 30 2.11 19.30 3.89
N LYS A 31 0.78 19.45 4.02
CA LYS A 31 0.08 19.41 5.31
C LYS A 31 0.22 18.03 5.97
N GLY A 32 0.06 16.96 5.19
CA GLY A 32 0.23 15.58 5.67
C GLY A 32 1.65 15.30 6.13
N LEU A 33 2.65 15.71 5.36
CA LEU A 33 4.06 15.59 5.72
C LEU A 33 4.36 16.32 7.04
N SER A 34 3.86 17.55 7.21
CA SER A 34 4.02 18.32 8.45
C SER A 34 3.39 17.59 9.64
N ARG A 35 2.17 17.07 9.48
CA ARG A 35 1.46 16.35 10.54
C ARG A 35 2.14 15.03 10.92
N ILE A 36 2.64 14.28 9.93
CA ILE A 36 3.42 13.05 10.17
C ILE A 36 4.73 13.37 10.87
N THR A 37 5.43 14.42 10.43
CA THR A 37 6.68 14.88 11.05
C THR A 37 6.47 15.23 12.52
N LYS A 38 5.38 15.93 12.85
CA LYS A 38 4.97 16.19 14.22
C LYS A 38 4.75 14.89 15.02
N ALA A 39 4.01 13.93 14.46
CA ALA A 39 3.74 12.66 15.13
C ALA A 39 5.03 11.89 15.45
N VAL A 40 5.93 11.79 14.48
CA VAL A 40 7.23 11.12 14.64
C VAL A 40 8.06 11.80 15.74
N ASN A 41 8.21 13.13 15.68
CA ASN A 41 9.04 13.87 16.63
C ASN A 41 8.50 13.85 18.07
N HIS A 42 7.18 13.83 18.25
CA HIS A 42 6.54 13.77 19.56
C HIS A 42 6.23 12.34 20.03
N ARG A 43 6.62 11.31 19.27
CA ARG A 43 6.32 9.89 19.54
C ARG A 43 4.82 9.61 19.71
N GLU A 44 3.99 10.41 19.05
CA GLU A 44 2.55 10.15 18.93
C GLU A 44 2.35 8.79 18.27
N ARG A 45 1.32 8.06 18.70
CA ARG A 45 0.99 6.77 18.12
C ARG A 45 0.31 6.94 16.77
N ILE A 46 0.97 6.48 15.73
CA ILE A 46 0.48 6.45 14.36
C ILE A 46 -0.16 5.09 14.10
N VAL A 47 -1.37 5.06 13.57
CA VAL A 47 -2.00 3.82 13.06
C VAL A 47 -2.22 3.95 11.56
N VAL A 48 -1.56 3.09 10.78
CA VAL A 48 -1.79 2.97 9.34
C VAL A 48 -3.01 2.10 9.10
N TYR A 49 -4.08 2.65 8.53
CA TYR A 49 -5.31 1.95 8.21
C TYR A 49 -5.33 1.57 6.72
N GLY A 50 -5.24 0.29 6.40
CA GLY A 50 -5.20 -0.19 5.00
C GLY A 50 -6.32 -1.14 4.63
N SER A 51 -6.27 -1.63 3.39
CA SER A 51 -7.11 -2.72 2.88
C SER A 51 -6.35 -4.05 2.86
N TYR A 52 -7.09 -5.15 2.74
CA TYR A 52 -6.51 -6.50 2.64
C TYR A 52 -6.01 -6.85 1.24
N ASP A 53 -6.33 -6.06 0.20
CA ASP A 53 -5.83 -6.35 -1.13
C ASP A 53 -4.31 -6.08 -1.19
N VAL A 54 -3.64 -6.60 -2.22
CA VAL A 54 -2.17 -6.52 -2.30
C VAL A 54 -1.69 -5.08 -2.51
N ASP A 55 -2.49 -4.21 -3.15
CA ASP A 55 -2.18 -2.77 -3.28
C ASP A 55 -2.17 -2.12 -1.89
N GLY A 56 -3.18 -2.41 -1.07
CA GLY A 56 -3.27 -1.99 0.34
C GLY A 56 -2.16 -2.56 1.22
N ILE A 57 -1.90 -3.87 1.16
CA ILE A 57 -0.85 -4.52 1.96
C ILE A 57 0.53 -3.97 1.67
N THR A 58 0.87 -3.79 0.38
CA THR A 58 2.18 -3.23 -0.01
C THR A 58 2.30 -1.77 0.40
N SER A 59 1.20 -1.01 0.33
CA SER A 59 1.12 0.37 0.82
C SER A 59 1.31 0.49 2.33
N VAL A 60 0.62 -0.34 3.12
CA VAL A 60 0.81 -0.44 4.57
C VAL A 60 2.25 -0.81 4.88
N SER A 61 2.77 -1.85 4.23
CA SER A 61 4.15 -2.32 4.42
C SER A 61 5.18 -1.22 4.13
N LEU A 62 4.97 -0.44 3.07
CA LEU A 62 5.83 0.69 2.71
C LEU A 62 5.84 1.76 3.81
N LEU A 63 4.68 2.20 4.29
CA LEU A 63 4.62 3.18 5.38
C LEU A 63 5.22 2.63 6.67
N MET A 64 4.94 1.36 7.00
CA MET A 64 5.51 0.70 8.17
C MET A 64 7.04 0.68 8.11
N LEU A 65 7.64 0.36 6.96
CA LEU A 65 9.10 0.33 6.78
C LEU A 65 9.72 1.71 6.96
N ILE A 66 9.10 2.76 6.39
CA ILE A 66 9.61 4.13 6.49
C ILE A 66 9.44 4.68 7.91
N LEU A 67 8.26 4.54 8.51
CA LEU A 67 7.98 5.06 9.84
C LEU A 67 8.79 4.33 10.92
N LYS A 68 8.96 3.00 10.82
CA LYS A 68 9.84 2.25 11.73
C LYS A 68 11.30 2.65 11.56
N TYR A 69 11.77 2.91 10.35
CA TYR A 69 13.13 3.42 10.11
C TYR A 69 13.36 4.76 10.83
N LEU A 70 12.34 5.60 10.93
CA LEU A 70 12.36 6.87 11.67
C LEU A 70 12.12 6.71 13.18
N ASN A 71 12.07 5.48 13.71
CA ASN A 71 11.74 5.16 15.09
C ASN A 71 10.38 5.71 15.56
N ALA A 72 9.41 5.84 14.65
CA ALA A 72 8.05 6.24 15.00
C ALA A 72 7.34 5.15 15.83
N ASN A 73 6.45 5.57 16.73
CA ASN A 73 5.51 4.70 17.42
C ASN A 73 4.37 4.37 16.45
N VAL A 74 4.57 3.36 15.59
CA VAL A 74 3.65 3.04 14.50
C VAL A 74 3.10 1.62 14.64
N GLU A 75 1.78 1.52 14.52
CA GLU A 75 1.02 0.29 14.36
C GLU A 75 0.23 0.34 13.04
N TYR A 76 -0.38 -0.78 12.66
CA TYR A 76 -1.28 -0.81 11.52
C TYR A 76 -2.55 -1.59 11.84
N TYR A 77 -3.60 -1.29 11.10
CA TYR A 77 -4.83 -2.05 11.08
C TYR A 77 -5.18 -2.38 9.63
N ILE A 78 -5.40 -3.66 9.37
CA ILE A 78 -6.01 -4.14 8.13
C ILE A 78 -7.27 -4.89 8.54
N PRO A 79 -8.45 -4.51 8.03
CA PRO A 79 -9.69 -5.18 8.32
C PRO A 79 -9.66 -6.66 7.96
N ASP A 80 -10.29 -7.48 8.81
CA ASP A 80 -10.26 -8.93 8.64
C ASP A 80 -11.40 -9.41 7.73
N THR A 81 -12.35 -8.55 7.31
CA THR A 81 -13.49 -8.94 6.45
C THR A 81 -13.68 -8.01 5.25
N ILE A 82 -14.38 -8.51 4.21
CA ILE A 82 -14.72 -7.72 3.02
C ILE A 82 -15.56 -6.49 3.36
N GLU A 83 -16.53 -6.66 4.26
CA GLU A 83 -17.49 -5.63 4.65
C GLU A 83 -16.81 -4.46 5.38
N GLU A 84 -15.67 -4.74 6.04
CA GLU A 84 -14.87 -3.74 6.73
C GLU A 84 -13.77 -3.11 5.86
N ASN A 85 -13.65 -3.45 4.57
CA ASN A 85 -12.57 -2.98 3.69
C ASN A 85 -12.62 -1.48 3.34
N ILE A 86 -13.54 -0.74 3.95
CA ILE A 86 -13.64 0.71 3.87
C ILE A 86 -13.26 1.29 5.24
N PHE A 87 -12.90 2.56 5.27
CA PHE A 87 -12.70 3.24 6.56
C PHE A 87 -14.02 3.22 7.33
N ASN A 88 -14.02 2.62 8.52
CA ASN A 88 -15.25 2.18 9.20
C ASN A 88 -15.30 2.64 10.67
N SER A 89 -16.41 3.23 11.06
CA SER A 89 -16.65 3.78 12.41
C SER A 89 -16.52 2.75 13.53
N LYS A 90 -17.04 1.54 13.34
CA LYS A 90 -16.94 0.46 14.34
C LYS A 90 -15.50 0.02 14.57
N VAL A 91 -14.72 -0.09 13.49
CA VAL A 91 -13.28 -0.41 13.60
C VAL A 91 -12.53 0.67 14.39
N ILE A 92 -12.89 1.93 14.19
CA ILE A 92 -12.27 3.05 14.92
C ILE A 92 -12.54 2.90 16.43
N GLU A 93 -13.79 2.62 16.82
CA GLU A 93 -14.19 2.49 18.23
C GLU A 93 -13.63 1.23 18.89
N ASP A 94 -13.74 0.08 18.23
CA ASP A 94 -13.46 -1.24 18.80
C ASP A 94 -11.97 -1.60 18.74
N HIS A 95 -11.21 -1.02 17.80
CA HIS A 95 -9.81 -1.39 17.56
C HIS A 95 -8.86 -0.21 17.61
N ILE A 96 -9.04 0.79 16.76
CA ILE A 96 -8.06 1.88 16.60
C ILE A 96 -7.93 2.70 17.89
N LYS A 97 -9.05 2.96 18.58
CA LYS A 97 -9.06 3.61 19.88
C LYS A 97 -8.34 2.80 20.95
N LEU A 98 -8.48 1.47 20.96
CA LEU A 98 -7.78 0.59 21.90
C LEU A 98 -6.28 0.53 21.63
N LEU A 99 -5.86 0.68 20.37
CA LEU A 99 -4.46 0.88 20.03
C LEU A 99 -3.94 2.21 20.60
N GLY A 100 -4.79 3.17 20.96
CA GLY A 100 -4.39 4.47 21.50
C GLY A 100 -3.83 5.38 20.41
N ALA A 101 -4.45 5.38 19.22
CA ALA A 101 -4.00 6.19 18.10
C ALA A 101 -4.13 7.70 18.41
N ASP A 102 -3.08 8.46 18.11
CA ASP A 102 -3.11 9.92 18.04
C ASP A 102 -3.32 10.41 16.60
N LEU A 103 -2.80 9.64 15.63
CA LEU A 103 -2.87 9.91 14.20
C LEU A 103 -3.24 8.62 13.44
N ILE A 104 -4.26 8.70 12.59
CA ILE A 104 -4.57 7.68 11.60
C ILE A 104 -4.06 8.14 10.23
N ILE A 105 -3.40 7.24 9.50
CA ILE A 105 -3.09 7.44 8.08
C ILE A 105 -3.84 6.35 7.30
N THR A 106 -4.89 6.73 6.58
CA THR A 106 -5.61 5.77 5.73
C THR A 106 -4.86 5.53 4.43
N VAL A 107 -5.07 4.37 3.83
CA VAL A 107 -4.43 3.93 2.59
C VAL A 107 -5.48 3.36 1.66
N GLY A 108 -5.65 3.98 0.49
CA GLY A 108 -6.59 3.53 -0.55
C GLY A 108 -8.06 3.70 -0.17
N CYS A 109 -8.36 4.42 0.91
CA CYS A 109 -9.73 4.63 1.39
C CYS A 109 -9.86 5.92 2.19
N GLY A 110 -11.10 6.33 2.45
CA GLY A 110 -11.44 7.43 3.34
C GLY A 110 -11.95 8.70 2.66
N ILE A 111 -11.75 8.88 1.33
CA ILE A 111 -12.16 10.14 0.65
C ILE A 111 -13.66 10.45 0.77
N ASN A 112 -14.49 9.44 1.01
CA ASN A 112 -15.95 9.56 1.17
C ASN A 112 -16.42 9.25 2.61
N SER A 113 -15.52 9.16 3.59
CA SER A 113 -15.81 8.71 4.97
C SER A 113 -15.98 9.89 5.94
N PHE A 114 -17.06 10.66 5.76
CA PHE A 114 -17.34 11.87 6.55
C PHE A 114 -17.65 11.57 8.02
N GLU A 115 -18.46 10.54 8.27
CA GLU A 115 -18.89 10.16 9.61
C GLU A 115 -17.70 9.66 10.44
N GLU A 116 -16.82 8.85 9.83
CA GLU A 116 -15.59 8.38 10.45
C GLU A 116 -14.62 9.52 10.79
N VAL A 117 -14.51 10.52 9.91
CA VAL A 117 -13.68 11.71 10.15
C VAL A 117 -14.21 12.51 11.34
N GLU A 118 -15.52 12.72 11.39
CA GLU A 118 -16.17 13.40 12.52
C GLU A 118 -16.06 12.60 13.83
N LEU A 119 -16.15 11.27 13.75
CA LEU A 119 -15.94 10.39 14.90
C LEU A 119 -14.51 10.51 15.45
N CYS A 120 -13.50 10.41 14.60
CA CYS A 120 -12.11 10.57 15.03
C CYS A 120 -11.85 11.94 15.65
N ARG A 121 -12.43 13.01 15.07
CA ARG A 121 -12.37 14.36 15.64
C ARG A 121 -12.96 14.41 17.05
N LYS A 122 -14.10 13.76 17.30
CA LYS A 122 -14.70 13.66 18.65
C LYS A 122 -13.84 12.84 19.62
N LEU A 123 -13.13 11.85 19.11
CA LEU A 123 -12.21 11.01 19.89
C LEU A 123 -10.83 11.66 20.10
N GLY A 124 -10.57 12.82 19.50
CA GLY A 124 -9.27 13.50 19.57
C GLY A 124 -8.18 12.84 18.71
N ILE A 125 -8.57 12.05 17.71
CA ILE A 125 -7.67 11.35 16.79
C ILE A 125 -7.58 12.15 15.49
N ASP A 126 -6.38 12.56 15.10
CA ASP A 126 -6.16 13.22 13.81
C ASP A 126 -6.18 12.19 12.67
N ILE A 127 -6.57 12.62 11.46
CA ILE A 127 -6.58 11.75 10.28
C ILE A 127 -5.81 12.41 9.13
N ILE A 128 -5.05 11.59 8.41
CA ILE A 128 -4.59 11.88 7.05
C ILE A 128 -5.20 10.83 6.13
N ILE A 129 -6.00 11.27 5.16
CA ILE A 129 -6.55 10.40 4.13
C ILE A 129 -5.53 10.29 3.00
N THR A 130 -5.04 9.09 2.70
CA THR A 130 -4.36 8.81 1.42
C THR A 130 -5.22 7.88 0.59
N ASP A 131 -5.70 8.40 -0.54
CA ASP A 131 -6.70 7.73 -1.37
C ASP A 131 -6.50 8.11 -2.84
N TYR A 132 -7.13 7.38 -3.75
CA TYR A 132 -7.14 7.63 -5.18
C TYR A 132 -8.55 7.59 -5.77
N HIS A 133 -9.57 7.24 -4.99
CA HIS A 133 -10.95 7.22 -5.47
C HIS A 133 -11.48 8.62 -5.76
N HIS A 134 -12.48 8.72 -6.63
CA HIS A 134 -13.18 9.99 -6.85
C HIS A 134 -14.04 10.34 -5.63
N PRO A 135 -14.00 11.59 -5.16
CA PRO A 135 -14.98 12.08 -4.19
C PRO A 135 -16.36 12.14 -4.84
N LYS A 136 -17.41 11.87 -4.07
CA LYS A 136 -18.80 11.96 -4.56
C LYS A 136 -19.23 13.41 -4.75
N ASP A 137 -19.25 14.19 -3.67
CA ASP A 137 -19.76 15.57 -3.68
C ASP A 137 -18.84 16.55 -2.95
N LEU A 138 -18.46 16.22 -1.72
CA LEU A 138 -17.64 17.06 -0.84
C LEU A 138 -16.32 16.36 -0.48
N ILE A 139 -15.42 17.09 0.18
CA ILE A 139 -14.19 16.56 0.76
C ILE A 139 -14.33 16.59 2.29
N PRO A 140 -14.01 15.50 3.01
CA PRO A 140 -14.01 15.50 4.46
C PRO A 140 -13.09 16.58 5.03
N ASN A 141 -13.49 17.20 6.15
CA ASN A 141 -12.74 18.29 6.78
C ASN A 141 -11.51 17.78 7.54
N THR A 142 -10.54 17.25 6.80
CA THR A 142 -9.28 16.71 7.30
C THR A 142 -8.18 16.86 6.24
N ILE A 143 -6.97 16.38 6.53
CA ILE A 143 -5.88 16.35 5.54
C ILE A 143 -6.18 15.25 4.53
N VAL A 144 -6.25 15.60 3.25
CA VAL A 144 -6.53 14.66 2.15
C VAL A 144 -5.41 14.73 1.12
N ILE A 145 -4.80 13.57 0.83
CA ILE A 145 -3.80 13.36 -0.21
C ILE A 145 -4.42 12.43 -1.24
N ASN A 146 -5.02 13.02 -2.27
CA ASN A 146 -5.68 12.29 -3.35
C ASN A 146 -5.51 13.05 -4.67
N PRO A 147 -5.05 12.43 -5.78
CA PRO A 147 -4.93 13.11 -7.06
C PRO A 147 -6.29 13.54 -7.63
N ASN A 148 -7.38 12.86 -7.27
CA ASN A 148 -8.75 13.05 -7.79
C ASN A 148 -9.60 14.04 -6.97
N GLN A 149 -9.05 14.68 -5.94
CA GLN A 149 -9.78 15.75 -5.25
C GLN A 149 -9.92 17.00 -6.16
N PRO A 150 -11.06 17.73 -6.11
CA PRO A 150 -11.26 18.94 -6.90
C PRO A 150 -10.14 19.96 -6.71
N GLY A 151 -9.63 20.50 -7.81
CA GLY A 151 -8.57 21.52 -7.79
C GLY A 151 -7.16 20.99 -7.53
N CYS A 152 -6.96 19.67 -7.34
CA CYS A 152 -5.62 19.11 -7.19
C CYS A 152 -4.79 19.27 -8.48
N PRO A 153 -3.62 19.93 -8.45
CA PRO A 153 -2.83 20.20 -9.65
C PRO A 153 -2.02 18.99 -10.12
N TYR A 154 -2.02 17.88 -9.37
CA TYR A 154 -1.24 16.70 -9.69
C TYR A 154 -1.59 16.14 -11.09
N PRO A 155 -0.64 16.00 -12.03
CA PRO A 155 -0.98 15.73 -13.43
C PRO A 155 -1.60 14.35 -13.68
N PHE A 156 -1.12 13.31 -12.98
CA PHE A 156 -1.55 11.93 -13.22
C PHE A 156 -2.62 11.47 -12.24
N LYS A 157 -3.85 11.31 -12.73
CA LYS A 157 -5.05 11.03 -11.93
C LYS A 157 -5.29 9.54 -11.64
N ASP A 158 -4.63 8.66 -12.38
CA ASP A 158 -4.88 7.22 -12.32
C ASP A 158 -3.95 6.45 -11.38
N LEU A 159 -3.28 7.13 -10.43
CA LEU A 159 -2.45 6.47 -9.42
C LEU A 159 -3.20 5.33 -8.71
N ASN A 160 -2.45 4.29 -8.37
CA ASN A 160 -2.82 3.26 -7.42
C ASN A 160 -2.71 3.72 -5.96
N ALA A 161 -3.25 2.95 -5.02
CA ALA A 161 -3.09 3.25 -3.59
C ALA A 161 -1.60 3.32 -3.23
N VAL A 162 -0.82 2.31 -3.64
CA VAL A 162 0.63 2.26 -3.40
C VAL A 162 1.37 3.35 -4.15
N GLY A 163 0.83 3.84 -5.27
CA GLY A 163 1.38 4.98 -5.99
C GLY A 163 1.25 6.28 -5.20
N VAL A 164 0.07 6.57 -4.66
CA VAL A 164 -0.17 7.73 -3.77
C VAL A 164 0.69 7.63 -2.51
N VAL A 165 0.75 6.44 -1.91
CA VAL A 165 1.56 6.20 -0.71
C VAL A 165 3.06 6.33 -1.00
N TYR A 166 3.54 5.88 -2.16
CA TYR A 166 4.93 6.06 -2.55
C TYR A 166 5.30 7.54 -2.69
N LYS A 167 4.38 8.39 -3.19
CA LYS A 167 4.59 9.84 -3.27
C LYS A 167 4.70 10.47 -1.88
N LEU A 168 3.86 10.06 -0.94
CA LEU A 168 3.97 10.47 0.45
C LEU A 168 5.28 9.99 1.09
N ALA A 169 5.63 8.71 0.90
CA ALA A 169 6.87 8.12 1.40
C ALA A 169 8.11 8.81 0.82
N TYR A 170 8.08 9.20 -0.45
CA TYR A 170 9.13 9.98 -1.11
C TYR A 170 9.31 11.36 -0.46
N ALA A 171 8.20 12.05 -0.14
CA ALA A 171 8.25 13.32 0.54
C ALA A 171 8.79 13.19 1.98
N ILE A 172 8.38 12.15 2.72
CA ILE A 172 8.94 11.83 4.05
C ILE A 172 10.44 11.55 3.95
N ALA A 173 10.86 10.72 2.99
CA ALA A 173 12.27 10.41 2.77
C ALA A 173 13.09 11.67 2.48
N LYS A 174 12.57 12.58 1.65
CA LYS A 174 13.20 13.88 1.38
C LYS A 174 13.32 14.74 2.64
N GLN A 175 12.27 14.81 3.46
CA GLN A 175 12.24 15.58 4.71
C GLN A 175 13.30 15.11 5.73
N TYR A 176 13.53 13.80 5.81
CA TYR A 176 14.48 13.19 6.74
C TYR A 176 15.83 12.82 6.10
N HIS A 177 16.11 13.32 4.89
CA HIS A 177 17.34 13.04 4.14
C HIS A 177 17.65 11.53 4.01
N MET A 178 16.62 10.71 3.88
CA MET A 178 16.74 9.28 3.70
C MET A 178 17.27 8.98 2.29
N ASN A 179 18.38 8.25 2.22
CA ASN A 179 18.89 7.74 0.96
C ASN A 179 18.13 6.48 0.53
N CYS A 180 18.10 6.24 -0.78
CA CYS A 180 17.61 4.98 -1.37
C CYS A 180 16.10 4.67 -1.16
N ILE A 181 15.22 5.68 -1.10
CA ILE A 181 13.75 5.45 -1.11
C ILE A 181 13.29 4.62 -2.32
N GLU A 182 13.99 4.74 -3.44
CA GLU A 182 13.71 3.99 -4.66
C GLU A 182 13.84 2.48 -4.50
N LYS A 183 14.58 1.99 -3.49
CA LYS A 183 14.68 0.54 -3.23
C LYS A 183 13.31 -0.09 -2.95
N TYR A 184 12.39 0.69 -2.38
CA TYR A 184 11.03 0.23 -2.06
C TYR A 184 10.12 0.19 -3.29
N LEU A 185 10.59 0.59 -4.47
CA LEU A 185 9.86 0.40 -5.71
C LEU A 185 9.63 -1.09 -6.01
N ASP A 186 10.40 -2.00 -5.39
CA ASP A 186 10.14 -3.43 -5.44
C ASP A 186 8.75 -3.79 -4.89
N LEU A 187 8.36 -3.26 -3.72
CA LEU A 187 7.04 -3.41 -3.13
C LEU A 187 5.97 -2.65 -3.94
N VAL A 188 6.29 -1.45 -4.40
CA VAL A 188 5.37 -0.61 -5.20
C VAL A 188 4.98 -1.32 -6.49
N ALA A 189 5.93 -1.98 -7.17
CA ALA A 189 5.65 -2.71 -8.40
C ALA A 189 4.71 -3.92 -8.16
N ILE A 190 4.87 -4.64 -7.05
CA ILE A 190 3.95 -5.73 -6.67
C ILE A 190 2.52 -5.18 -6.46
N GLY A 191 2.39 -4.07 -5.73
CA GLY A 191 1.09 -3.43 -5.49
C GLY A 191 0.42 -2.96 -6.79
N ILE A 192 1.17 -2.27 -7.66
CA ILE A 192 0.67 -1.78 -8.96
C ILE A 192 0.12 -2.92 -9.81
N VAL A 193 0.89 -4.00 -10.01
CA VAL A 193 0.48 -5.14 -10.84
C VAL A 193 -0.76 -5.83 -10.26
N SER A 194 -0.91 -5.86 -8.94
CA SER A 194 -2.02 -6.55 -8.28
C SER A 194 -3.38 -5.85 -8.41
N SER A 195 -3.37 -4.55 -8.71
CA SER A 195 -4.56 -3.70 -8.63
C SER A 195 -5.55 -3.85 -9.78
N GLY A 196 -5.11 -4.39 -10.92
CA GLY A 196 -5.88 -4.41 -12.16
C GLY A 196 -6.15 -3.05 -12.80
N LYS A 197 -5.52 -1.96 -12.33
CA LYS A 197 -5.58 -0.64 -12.98
C LYS A 197 -4.74 -0.61 -14.26
N SER A 198 -5.03 0.35 -15.13
CA SER A 198 -4.28 0.58 -16.36
C SER A 198 -2.81 0.88 -16.07
N LEU A 199 -1.92 0.13 -16.72
CA LEU A 199 -0.46 0.28 -16.62
C LEU A 199 0.02 1.35 -17.60
N VAL A 200 -0.34 2.59 -17.31
CA VAL A 200 0.05 3.79 -18.08
C VAL A 200 0.64 4.85 -17.17
N GLY A 201 1.25 5.88 -17.74
CA GLY A 201 1.78 7.02 -17.00
C GLY A 201 2.72 6.60 -15.85
N GLU A 202 2.52 7.18 -14.68
CA GLU A 202 3.40 6.92 -13.54
C GLU A 202 3.30 5.51 -12.97
N ASN A 203 2.16 4.83 -13.09
CA ASN A 203 2.05 3.44 -12.68
C ASN A 203 2.99 2.56 -13.51
N LEU A 204 3.06 2.78 -14.83
CA LEU A 204 3.99 2.07 -15.71
C LEU A 204 5.45 2.40 -15.39
N ILE A 205 5.76 3.67 -15.12
CA ILE A 205 7.12 4.10 -14.78
C ILE A 205 7.58 3.46 -13.47
N MET A 206 6.74 3.50 -12.42
CA MET A 206 7.03 2.88 -11.13
C MET A 206 7.16 1.37 -11.26
N LEU A 207 6.31 0.72 -12.06
CA LEU A 207 6.42 -0.70 -12.36
C LEU A 207 7.75 -1.05 -13.03
N LYS A 208 8.10 -0.38 -14.14
CA LYS A 208 9.36 -0.62 -14.88
C LYS A 208 10.59 -0.41 -14.01
N LYS A 209 10.60 0.64 -13.16
CA LYS A 209 11.70 0.88 -12.20
C LYS A 209 11.72 -0.18 -11.09
N GLY A 210 10.56 -0.51 -10.53
CA GLY A 210 10.42 -1.49 -9.46
C GLY A 210 10.83 -2.90 -9.87
N MET A 211 10.56 -3.33 -11.11
CA MET A 211 11.06 -4.60 -11.64
C MET A 211 12.60 -4.68 -11.62
N LYS A 212 13.30 -3.57 -11.91
CA LYS A 212 14.77 -3.52 -11.83
C LYS A 212 15.26 -3.68 -10.38
N TYR A 213 14.58 -3.04 -9.43
CA TYR A 213 14.89 -3.18 -8.00
C TYR A 213 14.54 -4.57 -7.47
N LEU A 214 13.44 -5.17 -7.92
CA LEU A 214 12.98 -6.49 -7.50
C LEU A 214 13.98 -7.59 -7.89
N SER A 215 14.61 -7.49 -9.07
CA SER A 215 15.65 -8.44 -9.50
C SER A 215 16.78 -8.58 -8.48
N ASN A 216 17.14 -7.48 -7.81
CA ASN A 216 18.23 -7.39 -6.83
C ASN A 216 17.73 -6.93 -5.44
N THR A 217 16.50 -7.30 -5.08
CA THR A 217 15.91 -6.84 -3.81
C THR A 217 16.64 -7.41 -2.59
N ASN A 218 16.75 -6.59 -1.55
CA ASN A 218 17.21 -7.01 -0.23
C ASN A 218 16.05 -7.40 0.70
N ASN A 219 14.80 -7.37 0.22
CA ASN A 219 13.64 -7.75 1.02
C ASN A 219 13.63 -9.27 1.25
N TYR A 220 13.80 -9.70 2.50
CA TYR A 220 13.84 -11.12 2.84
C TYR A 220 12.56 -11.87 2.46
N GLY A 221 11.40 -11.23 2.63
CA GLY A 221 10.11 -11.81 2.29
C GLY A 221 9.94 -12.09 0.80
N ILE A 222 10.25 -11.09 -0.03
CA ILE A 222 10.20 -11.23 -1.49
C ILE A 222 11.17 -12.33 -1.93
N ASN A 223 12.40 -12.32 -1.43
CA ASN A 223 13.41 -13.34 -1.77
C ASN A 223 12.99 -14.75 -1.32
N ALA A 224 12.34 -14.88 -0.17
CA ALA A 224 11.83 -16.15 0.31
C ALA A 224 10.70 -16.71 -0.60
N ILE A 225 9.76 -15.86 -1.02
CA ILE A 225 8.70 -16.27 -1.97
C ILE A 225 9.30 -16.63 -3.33
N ARG A 226 10.25 -15.83 -3.86
CA ARG A 226 10.90 -16.13 -5.13
C ARG A 226 11.59 -17.50 -5.10
N LYS A 227 12.39 -17.74 -4.05
CA LYS A 227 13.15 -18.98 -3.87
C LYS A 227 12.24 -20.21 -3.78
N ILE A 228 11.16 -20.17 -2.99
CA ILE A 228 10.28 -21.34 -2.83
C ILE A 228 9.44 -21.66 -4.07
N ASN A 229 9.28 -20.69 -4.97
CA ASN A 229 8.53 -20.84 -6.22
C ASN A 229 9.43 -20.90 -7.46
N ASN A 230 10.76 -20.97 -7.30
CA ASN A 230 11.74 -20.99 -8.39
C ASN A 230 11.59 -19.83 -9.38
N ILE A 231 11.41 -18.61 -8.86
CA ILE A 231 11.25 -17.38 -9.67
C ILE A 231 12.61 -16.66 -9.73
N ASP A 232 13.38 -17.01 -10.75
CA ASP A 232 14.70 -16.42 -10.98
C ASP A 232 14.59 -15.11 -11.77
N ASN A 233 13.84 -15.13 -12.88
CA ASN A 233 13.63 -13.97 -13.74
C ASN A 233 12.44 -13.12 -13.27
N ILE A 234 12.62 -11.80 -13.33
CA ILE A 234 11.59 -10.82 -12.98
C ILE A 234 11.05 -10.20 -14.27
N ASP A 235 9.92 -10.72 -14.72
CA ASP A 235 9.07 -10.14 -15.75
C ASP A 235 7.67 -9.82 -15.19
N TYR A 236 6.78 -9.32 -16.04
CA TYR A 236 5.42 -8.96 -15.64
C TYR A 236 4.63 -10.17 -15.11
N GLU A 237 4.76 -11.33 -15.76
CA GLU A 237 4.06 -12.55 -15.38
C GLU A 237 4.54 -13.06 -14.01
N ALA A 238 5.85 -12.98 -13.74
CA ALA A 238 6.43 -13.29 -12.45
C ALA A 238 5.88 -12.38 -11.35
N LEU A 239 5.77 -11.06 -11.58
CA LEU A 239 5.16 -10.13 -10.60
C LEU A 239 3.69 -10.45 -10.35
N LEU A 240 2.91 -10.74 -11.40
CA LEU A 240 1.51 -11.10 -11.27
C LEU A 240 1.35 -12.44 -10.52
N TYR A 241 2.26 -13.38 -10.75
CA TYR A 241 2.28 -14.63 -10.02
C TYR A 241 2.65 -14.43 -8.53
N LEU A 242 3.64 -13.58 -8.25
CA LEU A 242 3.99 -13.17 -6.89
C LEU A 242 2.79 -12.53 -6.18
N SER A 243 2.14 -11.54 -6.79
CA SER A 243 0.98 -10.88 -6.18
C SER A 243 -0.14 -11.86 -5.86
N ASN A 244 -0.36 -12.86 -6.72
CA ASN A 244 -1.33 -13.93 -6.46
C ASN A 244 -0.95 -14.86 -5.29
N ILE A 245 0.34 -15.01 -4.96
CA ILE A 245 0.77 -15.74 -3.76
C ILE A 245 0.46 -14.94 -2.50
N ILE A 246 0.67 -13.62 -2.57
CA ILE A 246 0.55 -12.69 -1.45
C ILE A 246 -0.92 -12.39 -1.12
N MET A 247 -1.78 -12.37 -2.13
CA MET A 247 -3.21 -12.07 -1.99
C MET A 247 -3.84 -12.88 -0.84
N PRO A 248 -4.34 -12.20 0.22
CA PRO A 248 -4.97 -12.88 1.34
C PRO A 248 -6.14 -13.74 0.91
N LYS A 249 -6.30 -14.85 1.60
CA LYS A 249 -7.39 -15.78 1.34
C LYS A 249 -8.54 -15.49 2.27
N ILE A 250 -9.73 -15.51 1.70
CA ILE A 250 -10.97 -15.54 2.47
C ILE A 250 -11.12 -16.97 2.98
N ASN A 251 -11.17 -17.14 4.30
CA ASN A 251 -11.43 -18.43 4.93
C ASN A 251 -12.94 -18.76 4.92
N ALA A 252 -13.32 -19.95 5.40
CA ALA A 252 -14.70 -20.44 5.35
C ALA A 252 -15.73 -19.56 6.10
N ILE A 253 -15.27 -18.70 7.01
CA ILE A 253 -16.11 -17.77 7.79
C ILE A 253 -15.98 -16.32 7.30
N GLY A 254 -15.38 -16.09 6.13
CA GLY A 254 -15.29 -14.76 5.52
C GLY A 254 -14.13 -13.88 5.99
N ARG A 255 -13.19 -14.41 6.80
CA ARG A 255 -12.05 -13.66 7.31
C ARG A 255 -10.78 -13.79 6.47
N MET A 256 -9.92 -12.78 6.53
CA MET A 256 -8.69 -12.64 5.75
C MET A 256 -7.44 -12.71 6.64
N ASP A 257 -7.32 -13.82 7.38
CA ASP A 257 -6.27 -14.07 8.39
C ASP A 257 -4.83 -13.87 7.86
N ASP A 258 -4.63 -13.96 6.55
CA ASP A 258 -3.32 -13.90 5.90
C ASP A 258 -2.82 -12.45 5.63
N ALA A 259 -3.65 -11.41 5.76
CA ALA A 259 -3.23 -10.04 5.43
C ALA A 259 -2.12 -9.51 6.35
N ARG A 260 -2.23 -9.77 7.66
CA ARG A 260 -1.20 -9.39 8.64
C ARG A 260 0.10 -10.17 8.42
N ILE A 261 -0.03 -11.44 8.05
CA ILE A 261 1.11 -12.31 7.70
C ILE A 261 1.84 -11.77 6.46
N ALA A 262 1.10 -11.27 5.47
CA ALA A 262 1.68 -10.63 4.28
C ALA A 262 2.43 -9.33 4.62
N VAL A 263 1.90 -8.49 5.50
CA VAL A 263 2.61 -7.30 5.99
C VAL A 263 3.88 -7.72 6.75
N GLU A 264 3.80 -8.72 7.62
CA GLU A 264 4.97 -9.23 8.35
C GLU A 264 6.05 -9.75 7.39
N LEU A 265 5.66 -10.50 6.35
CA LEU A 265 6.57 -10.98 5.32
C LEU A 265 7.39 -9.85 4.69
N PHE A 266 6.73 -8.74 4.32
CA PHE A 266 7.41 -7.63 3.67
C PHE A 266 8.21 -6.74 4.62
N THR A 267 7.89 -6.75 5.90
CA THR A 267 8.46 -5.83 6.89
C THR A 267 9.45 -6.47 7.85
N THR A 268 9.54 -7.80 7.90
CA THR A 268 10.47 -8.52 8.77
C THR A 268 11.93 -8.30 8.38
N LEU A 269 12.79 -8.20 9.41
CA LEU A 269 14.25 -8.17 9.28
C LEU A 269 14.89 -9.53 9.59
N ASP A 270 14.07 -10.56 9.84
CA ASP A 270 14.52 -11.91 10.11
C ASP A 270 14.30 -12.80 8.86
N LYS A 271 15.42 -13.27 8.30
CA LYS A 271 15.43 -14.13 7.12
C LYS A 271 14.75 -15.48 7.38
N GLU A 272 14.95 -16.10 8.54
CA GLU A 272 14.32 -17.38 8.87
C GLU A 272 12.81 -17.19 9.02
N ARG A 273 12.39 -16.10 9.67
CA ARG A 273 10.97 -15.76 9.79
C ARG A 273 10.33 -15.54 8.41
N ALA A 274 10.99 -14.82 7.51
CA ALA A 274 10.54 -14.65 6.13
C ALA A 274 10.39 -16.01 5.40
N GLU A 275 11.35 -16.92 5.55
CA GLU A 275 11.28 -18.27 4.98
C GLU A 275 10.11 -19.10 5.57
N GLN A 276 9.84 -18.99 6.87
CA GLN A 276 8.69 -19.64 7.51
C GLN A 276 7.36 -19.12 6.95
N ILE A 277 7.21 -17.80 6.86
CA ILE A 277 5.99 -17.17 6.32
C ILE A 277 5.79 -17.56 4.86
N ALA A 278 6.84 -17.51 4.03
CA ALA A 278 6.78 -17.92 2.63
C ALA A 278 6.36 -19.40 2.46
N LYS A 279 6.87 -20.30 3.31
CA LYS A 279 6.44 -21.71 3.34
C LYS A 279 4.96 -21.85 3.69
N TYR A 280 4.50 -21.12 4.70
CA TYR A 280 3.09 -21.11 5.11
C TYR A 280 2.19 -20.65 3.94
N MET A 281 2.49 -19.49 3.32
CA MET A 281 1.70 -18.96 2.20
C MET A 281 1.64 -19.92 1.01
N ASN A 282 2.76 -20.55 0.66
CA ASN A 282 2.83 -21.52 -0.44
C ASN A 282 2.04 -22.82 -0.15
N LYS A 283 2.14 -23.36 1.08
CA LYS A 283 1.39 -24.56 1.49
C LYS A 283 -0.12 -24.32 1.36
N THR A 284 -0.59 -23.21 1.90
CA THR A 284 -2.02 -22.85 1.85
C THR A 284 -2.50 -22.65 0.41
N ARG A 285 -1.63 -22.33 -0.56
CA ARG A 285 -1.99 -22.22 -1.98
C ARG A 285 -2.20 -23.60 -2.63
N LYS A 286 -1.28 -24.54 -2.42
CA LYS A 286 -1.34 -25.88 -3.05
C LYS A 286 -2.61 -26.65 -2.68
N LEU A 287 -3.05 -26.54 -1.43
CA LEU A 287 -4.30 -27.15 -0.95
C LEU A 287 -5.53 -26.71 -1.78
N LYS A 288 -5.56 -25.45 -2.24
CA LYS A 288 -6.69 -24.90 -2.99
C LYS A 288 -6.73 -25.34 -4.46
N ILE A 289 -5.58 -25.47 -5.11
CA ILE A 289 -5.52 -26.03 -6.48
C ILE A 289 -5.99 -27.48 -6.46
N GLY A 290 -5.63 -28.24 -5.42
CA GLY A 290 -6.13 -29.60 -5.22
C GLY A 290 -7.65 -29.67 -5.04
N LEU A 291 -8.28 -28.68 -4.39
CA LEU A 291 -9.73 -28.63 -4.16
C LEU A 291 -10.56 -28.11 -5.35
N LEU A 292 -9.94 -27.38 -6.29
CA LEU A 292 -10.61 -26.86 -7.51
C LEU A 292 -10.53 -27.82 -8.71
N ASN A 293 -9.80 -28.94 -8.56
CA ASN A 293 -9.61 -29.96 -9.59
C ASN A 293 -10.49 -31.22 -9.35
N TYR A 294 -11.51 -31.11 -8.50
CA TYR A 294 -12.58 -32.10 -8.28
C TYR A 294 -13.94 -31.42 -8.43
#